data_AF-A0A7X9LAC5-F1
#
_entry.id   AF-A0A7X9LAC5-F1
#
_cell.length_a   1.000
_cell.length_b   1.000
_cell.length_c   1.000
_cell.angle_alpha   90.00
_cell.angle_beta   90.00
_cell.angle_gamma   90.00
#
_symmetry.space_group_name_H-M   'P 1'
#
loop_
_entity.id
_entity.type
_entity.pdbx_description
1 polymer ?
#
loop_
_entity_poly.entity_id
_entity_poly.type
_entity_poly.pdbx_seq_one_letter_code
_entity_poly.pdbx_strand_id
1 'polypeptide(L)'
;MSSRRPGIGPIATIAFGVGFAVWTALMMSGSLAGLDALQAPPPHWQTPAIQIAAAVAIVFHPVVVYSTLAGIAVWAFRRRLRNLTVGVVLSIALGWGGHELLRALIARPRPPGTLTDLISNNGPSYPSGHLVAIVTAALVVVATTTTTKQPRPQIEFWRWLGLALILLVATDRWLLHAHWVSDLVGGILFGGFTASLALSVARVHMQPERPTRAAVLAARTPKRCAIVVNPTKIPDWAAFRRHVEVDCRENGWTPMFLETSPDDPGRGMTRAAL
;
A
#
# COMPACT_ATOMS: atom_id res chain seq x y z
N MET A 1 28.51 -11.58 13.15
CA MET A 1 28.07 -11.04 11.85
C MET A 1 26.58 -11.29 11.70
N SER A 2 25.73 -10.28 11.98
CA SER A 2 24.28 -10.41 11.83
C SER A 2 23.95 -10.40 10.34
N SER A 3 23.50 -11.54 9.80
CA SER A 3 22.96 -11.61 8.45
C SER A 3 21.72 -10.73 8.39
N ARG A 4 21.86 -9.50 7.88
CA ARG A 4 20.74 -8.63 7.57
C ARG A 4 19.96 -9.27 6.43
N ARG A 5 18.98 -10.10 6.78
CA ARG A 5 17.99 -10.57 5.80
C ARG A 5 17.38 -9.32 5.17
N PRO A 6 17.37 -9.20 3.83
CA PRO A 6 16.74 -8.06 3.19
C PRO A 6 15.29 -7.97 3.66
N GLY A 7 14.84 -6.75 3.96
CA GLY A 7 13.44 -6.52 4.31
C GLY A 7 12.51 -7.00 3.18
N ILE A 8 11.24 -7.22 3.51
CA ILE A 8 10.24 -7.73 2.55
C ILE A 8 10.08 -6.78 1.34
N GLY A 9 10.30 -5.47 1.52
CA GLY A 9 10.20 -4.46 0.47
C GLY A 9 11.11 -4.71 -0.74
N PRO A 10 12.44 -4.71 -0.59
CA PRO A 10 13.37 -4.99 -1.69
C PRO A 10 13.12 -6.32 -2.42
N ILE A 11 12.73 -7.37 -1.70
CA ILE A 11 12.40 -8.67 -2.30
C ILE A 11 11.16 -8.54 -3.20
N ALA A 12 10.09 -7.90 -2.70
CA ALA A 12 8.88 -7.66 -3.46
C ALA A 12 9.17 -6.79 -4.70
N THR A 13 9.99 -5.75 -4.58
CA THR A 13 10.40 -4.90 -5.69
C THR A 13 11.12 -5.68 -6.78
N ILE A 14 12.08 -6.53 -6.43
CA ILE A 14 12.78 -7.37 -7.41
C ILE A 14 11.80 -8.36 -8.05
N ALA A 15 10.96 -9.03 -7.26
CA ALA A 15 10.00 -10.01 -7.77
C ALA A 15 9.00 -9.39 -8.75
N PHE A 16 8.38 -8.26 -8.39
CA PHE A 16 7.46 -7.55 -9.28
C PHE A 16 8.16 -6.95 -10.50
N GLY A 17 9.37 -6.40 -10.33
CA GLY A 17 10.13 -5.81 -11.44
C GLY A 17 10.56 -6.84 -12.47
N VAL A 18 11.14 -7.96 -12.03
CA VAL A 18 11.51 -9.09 -12.90
C VAL A 18 10.25 -9.70 -13.52
N GLY A 19 9.21 -9.92 -12.72
CA GLY A 19 7.93 -10.42 -13.21
C GLY A 19 7.33 -9.54 -14.30
N PHE A 20 7.32 -8.22 -14.11
CA PHE A 20 6.84 -7.26 -15.10
C PHE A 20 7.67 -7.27 -16.38
N ALA A 21 9.00 -7.34 -16.27
CA ALA A 21 9.89 -7.39 -17.44
C ALA A 21 9.68 -8.67 -18.25
N VAL A 22 9.65 -9.83 -17.59
CA VAL A 22 9.39 -11.13 -18.24
C VAL A 22 7.99 -11.15 -18.86
N TRP A 23 6.97 -10.69 -18.13
CA TRP A 23 5.59 -10.66 -18.63
C TRP A 23 5.44 -9.75 -19.85
N THR A 24 6.07 -8.58 -19.82
CA THR A 24 6.06 -7.64 -20.95
C THR A 24 6.78 -8.25 -22.16
N ALA A 25 7.91 -8.93 -21.96
CA ALA A 25 8.61 -9.62 -23.06
C ALA A 25 7.74 -10.74 -23.68
N LEU A 26 7.06 -11.54 -22.85
CA LEU A 26 6.12 -12.57 -23.31
C LEU A 26 4.95 -11.97 -24.09
N MET A 27 4.37 -10.87 -23.60
CA MET A 27 3.31 -10.13 -24.29
C MET A 27 3.78 -9.62 -25.66
N MET A 28 4.93 -8.95 -25.71
CA MET A 28 5.49 -8.38 -26.95
C MET A 28 5.87 -9.46 -27.98
N SER A 29 6.25 -10.65 -27.53
CA SER A 29 6.54 -11.80 -28.41
C SER A 29 5.29 -12.46 -29.00
N GLY A 30 4.09 -12.09 -28.56
CA GLY A 30 2.83 -12.74 -28.94
C GLY A 30 2.56 -14.06 -28.20
N SER A 31 3.45 -14.50 -27.31
CA SER A 31 3.31 -15.75 -26.55
C SER A 31 2.05 -15.81 -25.66
N LEU A 32 1.46 -14.65 -25.35
CA LEU A 32 0.24 -14.54 -24.54
C LEU A 32 -1.06 -14.49 -25.36
N ALA A 33 -1.02 -14.68 -26.68
CA ALA A 33 -2.20 -14.61 -27.53
C ALA A 33 -3.34 -15.56 -27.10
N GLY A 34 -3.01 -16.77 -26.63
CA GLY A 34 -4.00 -17.72 -26.11
C GLY A 34 -4.70 -17.23 -24.83
N LEU A 35 -3.97 -16.50 -23.97
CA LEU A 35 -4.55 -15.87 -22.77
C LEU A 35 -5.46 -14.70 -23.16
N ASP A 36 -5.03 -13.91 -24.14
CA ASP A 36 -5.78 -12.74 -24.63
C ASP A 36 -6.99 -13.12 -25.49
N ALA A 37 -7.07 -14.36 -25.97
CA ALA A 37 -8.28 -14.91 -26.58
C ALA A 37 -9.42 -15.09 -25.57
N LEU A 38 -9.13 -15.11 -24.26
CA LEU A 38 -10.15 -15.10 -23.23
C LEU A 38 -10.79 -13.71 -23.17
N GLN A 39 -11.89 -13.53 -23.89
CA GLN A 39 -12.66 -12.29 -23.92
C GLN A 39 -14.06 -12.52 -23.35
N ALA A 40 -14.62 -11.46 -22.76
CA ALA A 40 -16.02 -11.44 -22.40
C ALA A 40 -16.89 -11.38 -23.68
N PRO A 41 -18.20 -11.59 -23.57
CA PRO A 41 -19.12 -11.22 -24.63
C PRO A 41 -19.02 -9.72 -24.95
N PRO A 42 -19.09 -9.29 -26.23
CA PRO A 42 -19.01 -7.89 -26.61
C PRO A 42 -19.97 -7.01 -25.80
N PRO A 43 -19.50 -5.88 -25.23
CA PRO A 43 -20.32 -5.07 -24.36
C PRO A 43 -21.35 -4.27 -25.17
N HIS A 44 -22.60 -4.31 -24.74
CA HIS A 44 -23.69 -3.52 -25.32
C HIS A 44 -24.17 -2.48 -24.31
N TRP A 45 -24.18 -1.22 -24.71
CA TRP A 45 -24.39 -0.11 -23.78
C TRP A 45 -25.79 -0.10 -23.13
N GLN A 46 -26.75 -0.72 -23.81
CA GLN A 46 -28.13 -0.87 -23.38
C GLN A 46 -28.31 -1.89 -22.24
N THR A 47 -27.27 -2.66 -21.91
CA THR A 47 -27.37 -3.68 -20.86
C THR A 47 -27.08 -3.09 -19.48
N PRO A 48 -27.90 -3.36 -18.45
CA PRO A 48 -27.69 -2.84 -17.10
C PRO A 48 -26.33 -3.22 -16.50
N ALA A 49 -25.85 -4.43 -16.79
CA ALA A 49 -24.55 -4.91 -16.30
C ALA A 49 -23.39 -4.03 -16.80
N ILE A 50 -23.41 -3.62 -18.07
CA ILE A 50 -22.37 -2.76 -18.65
C ILE A 50 -22.48 -1.33 -18.10
N GLN A 51 -23.70 -0.82 -17.85
CA GLN A 51 -23.92 0.47 -17.17
C GLN A 51 -23.35 0.50 -15.75
N ILE A 52 -23.55 -0.59 -14.99
CA ILE A 52 -22.97 -0.74 -13.66
C ILE A 52 -21.44 -0.82 -13.75
N ALA A 53 -20.90 -1.63 -14.67
CA ALA A 53 -19.46 -1.74 -14.90
C ALA A 53 -18.84 -0.38 -15.28
N ALA A 54 -19.47 0.37 -16.17
CA ALA A 54 -19.03 1.71 -16.51
C ALA A 54 -19.10 2.70 -15.34
N ALA A 55 -20.06 2.58 -14.43
CA ALA A 55 -20.06 3.38 -13.20
C ALA A 55 -18.88 2.99 -12.28
N VAL A 56 -18.61 1.68 -12.13
CA VAL A 56 -17.44 1.15 -11.41
C VAL A 56 -16.14 1.69 -12.03
N ALA A 57 -16.05 1.77 -13.36
CA ALA A 57 -14.95 2.36 -14.11
C ALA A 57 -14.57 3.76 -13.67
N ILE A 58 -15.59 4.57 -13.41
CA ILE A 58 -15.48 5.99 -13.07
C ILE A 58 -15.09 6.12 -11.61
N VAL A 59 -15.72 5.33 -10.72
CA VAL A 59 -15.40 5.31 -9.28
C VAL A 59 -13.93 4.94 -9.05
N PHE A 60 -13.43 3.94 -9.78
CA PHE A 60 -12.03 3.50 -9.69
C PHE A 60 -11.15 4.10 -10.79
N HIS A 61 -11.55 5.22 -11.38
CA HIS A 61 -10.74 5.91 -12.37
C HIS A 61 -9.37 6.27 -11.77
N PRO A 62 -8.25 6.11 -12.50
CA PRO A 62 -6.91 6.39 -11.98
C PRO A 62 -6.80 7.77 -11.31
N VAL A 63 -7.40 8.81 -11.89
CA VAL A 63 -7.41 10.16 -11.30
C VAL A 63 -8.05 10.18 -9.90
N VAL A 64 -9.17 9.47 -9.69
CA VAL A 64 -9.85 9.38 -8.38
C VAL A 64 -8.97 8.64 -7.37
N VAL A 65 -8.39 7.52 -7.79
CA VAL A 65 -7.52 6.69 -6.94
C VAL A 65 -6.27 7.47 -6.53
N TYR A 66 -5.56 8.09 -7.47
CA TYR A 66 -4.37 8.89 -7.17
C TYR A 66 -4.68 10.15 -6.37
N SER A 67 -5.85 10.77 -6.56
CA SER A 67 -6.33 11.87 -5.70
C SER A 67 -6.55 11.41 -4.26
N THR A 68 -7.07 10.20 -4.07
CA THR A 68 -7.22 9.59 -2.74
C THR A 68 -5.85 9.36 -2.10
N LEU A 69 -4.86 8.87 -2.87
CA LEU A 69 -3.48 8.71 -2.39
C LEU A 69 -2.83 10.06 -2.05
N ALA A 70 -3.09 11.11 -2.84
CA ALA A 70 -2.66 12.46 -2.51
C ALA A 70 -3.26 12.93 -1.15
N GLY A 71 -4.53 12.61 -0.88
CA GLY A 71 -5.15 12.82 0.42
C GLY A 71 -4.43 12.08 1.56
N ILE A 72 -4.04 10.82 1.36
CA ILE A 72 -3.23 10.05 2.32
C ILE A 72 -1.85 10.71 2.52
N ALA A 73 -1.20 11.19 1.46
CA ALA A 73 0.09 11.87 1.55
C ALA A 73 0.00 13.17 2.37
N VAL A 74 -1.04 13.97 2.15
CA VAL A 74 -1.31 15.21 2.92
C VAL A 74 -1.60 14.87 4.39
N TRP A 75 -2.41 13.84 4.64
CA TRP A 75 -2.67 13.37 6.00
C TRP A 75 -1.39 12.91 6.70
N ALA A 76 -0.56 12.09 6.04
CA ALA A 76 0.70 11.59 6.56
C ALA A 76 1.67 12.74 6.86
N PHE A 77 1.70 13.75 5.98
CA PHE A 77 2.52 14.95 6.16
C PHE A 77 2.11 15.73 7.41
N ARG A 78 0.80 15.97 7.58
CA ARG A 78 0.23 16.62 8.78
C ARG A 78 0.52 15.85 10.07
N ARG A 79 0.60 14.52 9.99
CA ARG A 79 0.97 13.63 11.11
C ARG A 79 2.50 13.47 11.29
N ARG A 80 3.32 14.21 10.53
CA ARG A 80 4.79 14.15 10.55
C ARG A 80 5.37 12.77 10.20
N LEU A 81 4.63 11.95 9.45
CA LEU A 81 5.06 10.63 8.98
C LEU A 81 5.89 10.76 7.68
N ARG A 82 7.06 11.40 7.78
CA ARG A 82 7.88 11.83 6.62
C ARG A 82 8.15 10.71 5.61
N ASN A 83 8.59 9.54 6.07
CA ASN A 83 8.89 8.40 5.18
C ASN A 83 7.64 7.92 4.44
N LEU A 84 6.49 7.87 5.12
CA LEU A 84 5.23 7.49 4.49
C LEU A 84 4.81 8.54 3.45
N THR A 85 4.88 9.83 3.77
CA THR A 85 4.60 10.91 2.81
C THR A 85 5.44 10.77 1.54
N VAL A 86 6.76 10.62 1.68
CA VAL A 86 7.66 10.44 0.54
C VAL A 86 7.32 9.18 -0.24
N GLY A 87 7.06 8.06 0.46
CA GLY A 87 6.68 6.79 -0.16
C GLY A 87 5.39 6.89 -0.98
N VAL A 88 4.37 7.56 -0.46
CA VAL A 88 3.11 7.76 -1.20
C VAL A 88 3.31 8.68 -2.41
N VAL A 89 3.97 9.82 -2.24
CA VAL A 89 4.24 10.75 -3.36
C VAL A 89 5.05 10.08 -4.47
N LEU A 90 6.11 9.34 -4.11
CA LEU A 90 6.89 8.58 -5.07
C LEU A 90 6.07 7.49 -5.75
N SER A 91 5.16 6.81 -5.03
CA SER A 91 4.30 5.78 -5.64
C SER A 91 3.34 6.37 -6.67
N ILE A 92 2.81 7.57 -6.43
CA ILE A 92 1.98 8.28 -7.42
C ILE A 92 2.82 8.63 -8.64
N ALA A 93 3.99 9.25 -8.44
CA ALA A 93 4.87 9.69 -9.52
C ALA A 93 5.34 8.52 -10.39
N LEU A 94 5.80 7.43 -9.78
CA LEU A 94 6.29 6.24 -10.48
C LEU A 94 5.15 5.45 -11.13
N GLY A 95 4.03 5.25 -10.42
CA GLY A 95 2.88 4.51 -10.93
C GLY A 95 2.21 5.22 -12.11
N TRP A 96 1.82 6.48 -11.92
CA TRP A 96 1.18 7.28 -12.98
C TRP A 96 2.18 7.61 -14.10
N GLY A 97 3.31 8.22 -13.77
CA GLY A 97 4.28 8.67 -14.76
C GLY A 97 4.90 7.52 -15.55
N GLY A 98 5.20 6.42 -14.87
CA GLY A 98 5.69 5.21 -15.53
C GLY A 98 4.64 4.54 -16.43
N HIS A 99 3.36 4.53 -16.03
CA HIS A 99 2.27 4.06 -16.88
C HIS A 99 2.13 4.92 -18.14
N GLU A 100 2.10 6.26 -18.01
CA GLU A 100 1.98 7.17 -19.16
C GLU A 100 3.18 7.04 -20.12
N LEU A 101 4.38 6.79 -19.59
CA LEU A 101 5.54 6.50 -20.43
C LEU A 101 5.38 5.16 -21.17
N LEU A 102 5.06 4.09 -20.44
CA LEU A 102 4.95 2.74 -21.02
C LEU A 102 3.86 2.65 -22.08
N ARG A 103 2.69 3.25 -21.83
CA ARG A 103 1.59 3.22 -22.79
C ARG A 103 1.94 3.98 -24.08
N ALA A 104 2.71 5.06 -23.98
CA ALA A 104 3.15 5.83 -25.14
C ALA A 104 4.21 5.08 -25.95
N LEU A 105 5.12 4.37 -25.29
CA LEU A 105 6.18 3.58 -25.94
C LEU A 105 5.66 2.30 -26.59
N ILE A 106 4.75 1.59 -25.92
CA ILE A 106 4.26 0.28 -26.37
C ILE A 106 3.08 0.45 -27.35
N ALA A 107 2.25 1.48 -27.16
CA ALA A 107 1.14 1.84 -28.03
C ALA A 107 0.22 0.65 -28.40
N ARG A 108 0.04 -0.30 -27.47
CA ARG A 108 -0.74 -1.52 -27.72
C ARG A 108 -2.22 -1.18 -28.01
N PRO A 109 -2.83 -1.75 -29.07
CA PRO A 109 -4.26 -1.59 -29.33
C PRO A 109 -5.13 -2.30 -28.27
N ARG A 110 -6.34 -1.77 -28.05
CA ARG A 110 -7.34 -2.37 -27.15
C ARG A 110 -8.06 -3.55 -27.82
N PRO A 111 -8.75 -4.41 -27.03
CA PRO A 111 -9.61 -5.45 -27.57
C PRO A 111 -10.66 -4.91 -28.56
N PRO A 112 -11.05 -5.69 -29.58
CA PRO A 112 -12.17 -5.32 -30.44
C PRO A 112 -13.46 -5.19 -29.61
N GLY A 113 -14.29 -4.21 -29.94
CA GLY A 113 -15.54 -3.95 -29.20
C GLY A 113 -15.38 -3.12 -27.92
N THR A 114 -14.21 -2.52 -27.68
CA THR A 114 -14.08 -1.49 -26.64
C THR A 114 -15.13 -0.39 -26.82
N LEU A 115 -15.80 -0.02 -25.73
CA LEU A 115 -16.65 1.17 -25.70
C LEU A 115 -15.77 2.43 -25.70
N THR A 116 -15.50 3.00 -26.88
CA THR A 116 -14.63 4.17 -27.07
C THR A 116 -15.20 5.45 -26.51
N ASP A 117 -16.53 5.54 -26.41
CA ASP A 117 -17.22 6.73 -25.86
C ASP A 117 -17.05 6.83 -24.34
N LEU A 118 -16.57 5.77 -23.69
CA LEU A 118 -16.32 5.78 -22.26
C LEU A 118 -14.97 6.42 -21.98
N ILE A 119 -14.97 7.54 -21.23
CA ILE A 119 -13.75 8.33 -20.92
C ILE A 119 -12.62 7.46 -20.34
N SER A 120 -12.97 6.40 -19.61
CA SER A 120 -12.00 5.46 -19.02
C SER A 120 -11.27 4.56 -20.03
N ASN A 121 -11.68 4.55 -21.30
CA ASN A 121 -11.22 3.62 -22.32
C ASN A 121 -10.38 4.29 -23.42
N ASN A 122 -9.89 5.50 -23.19
CA ASN A 122 -9.10 6.24 -24.17
C ASN A 122 -7.63 5.78 -24.24
N GLY A 123 -7.05 5.80 -25.44
CA GLY A 123 -5.64 5.55 -25.72
C GLY A 123 -5.19 4.09 -25.57
N PRO A 124 -3.87 3.83 -25.54
CA PRO A 124 -3.30 2.47 -25.55
C PRO A 124 -3.71 1.60 -24.36
N SER A 125 -3.67 0.28 -24.56
CA SER A 125 -4.17 -0.73 -23.62
C SER A 125 -3.16 -1.21 -22.57
N TYR A 126 -1.87 -1.26 -22.91
CA TYR A 126 -0.86 -1.87 -22.03
C TYR A 126 0.06 -0.85 -21.34
N PRO A 127 0.41 -1.06 -20.05
CA PRO A 127 -0.31 -1.91 -19.09
C PRO A 127 -1.62 -1.23 -18.64
N SER A 128 -2.54 -1.94 -17.97
CA SER A 128 -3.79 -1.30 -17.53
C SER A 128 -3.58 -0.29 -16.40
N GLY A 129 -3.83 0.99 -16.68
CA GLY A 129 -3.70 2.10 -15.70
C GLY A 129 -4.61 1.99 -14.48
N HIS A 130 -5.84 1.47 -14.64
CA HIS A 130 -6.73 1.17 -13.51
C HIS A 130 -6.10 0.15 -12.55
N LEU A 131 -5.45 -0.89 -13.09
CA LEU A 131 -4.81 -1.92 -12.29
C LEU A 131 -3.54 -1.41 -11.62
N VAL A 132 -2.74 -0.60 -12.32
CA VAL A 132 -1.59 0.09 -11.72
C VAL A 132 -2.04 0.94 -10.53
N ALA A 133 -3.08 1.74 -10.70
CA ALA A 133 -3.59 2.63 -9.65
C ALA A 133 -4.14 1.86 -8.45
N ILE A 134 -5.02 0.87 -8.65
CA ILE A 134 -5.66 0.15 -7.54
C ILE A 134 -4.67 -0.76 -6.78
N VAL A 135 -3.71 -1.39 -7.46
CA VAL A 135 -2.64 -2.16 -6.80
C VAL A 135 -1.73 -1.25 -6.00
N THR A 136 -1.34 -0.10 -6.56
CA THR A 136 -0.57 0.91 -5.84
C THR A 136 -1.31 1.36 -4.58
N ALA A 137 -2.60 1.65 -4.71
CA ALA A 137 -3.42 2.08 -3.58
C ALA A 137 -3.55 1.00 -2.50
N ALA A 138 -3.82 -0.25 -2.88
CA ALA A 138 -3.91 -1.36 -1.95
C ALA A 138 -2.60 -1.51 -1.13
N LEU A 139 -1.45 -1.48 -1.79
CA LEU A 139 -0.15 -1.59 -1.10
C LEU A 139 0.14 -0.38 -0.21
N VAL A 140 -0.18 0.84 -0.65
CA VAL A 140 -0.02 2.06 0.16
C VAL A 140 -0.92 2.05 1.38
N VAL A 141 -2.17 1.58 1.27
CA VAL A 141 -3.09 1.47 2.42
C VAL A 141 -2.60 0.43 3.42
N VAL A 142 -2.09 -0.72 2.95
CA VAL A 142 -1.45 -1.72 3.83
C VAL A 142 -0.20 -1.15 4.50
N ALA A 143 0.64 -0.40 3.76
CA ALA A 143 1.80 0.29 4.32
C ALA A 143 1.40 1.33 5.38
N THR A 144 0.32 2.06 5.13
CA THR A 144 -0.20 3.09 6.04
C THR A 144 -0.71 2.47 7.33
N THR A 145 -1.53 1.42 7.23
CA THR A 145 -2.11 0.74 8.40
C THR A 145 -1.05 0.02 9.23
N THR A 146 -0.04 -0.58 8.59
CA THR A 146 1.11 -1.19 9.30
C THR A 146 2.01 -0.14 9.96
N THR A 147 2.38 0.93 9.24
CA THR A 147 3.23 2.01 9.77
C THR A 147 2.58 2.74 10.96
N THR A 148 1.25 2.83 10.96
CA THR A 148 0.47 3.48 12.03
C THR A 148 0.06 2.53 13.15
N LYS A 149 0.65 1.32 13.18
CA LYS A 149 0.41 0.28 14.19
C LYS A 149 -1.08 -0.02 14.40
N GLN A 150 -1.88 -0.07 13.34
CA GLN A 150 -3.28 -0.49 13.43
C GLN A 150 -3.39 -1.94 13.92
N PRO A 151 -4.48 -2.31 14.62
CA PRO A 151 -4.66 -3.67 15.10
C PRO A 151 -4.71 -4.67 13.94
N ARG A 152 -4.25 -5.91 14.18
CA ARG A 152 -4.15 -6.96 13.14
C ARG A 152 -5.46 -7.18 12.35
N PRO A 153 -6.65 -7.27 12.97
CA PRO A 153 -7.89 -7.44 12.22
C PRO A 153 -8.15 -6.32 11.20
N GLN A 154 -7.77 -5.09 11.52
CA GLN A 154 -7.91 -3.96 10.61
C GLN A 154 -6.90 -4.03 9.46
N ILE A 155 -5.65 -4.42 9.73
CA ILE A 155 -4.66 -4.65 8.67
C ILE A 155 -5.13 -5.76 7.72
N GLU A 156 -5.63 -6.87 8.26
CA GLU A 156 -6.17 -7.98 7.46
C GLU A 156 -7.40 -7.56 6.66
N PHE A 157 -8.32 -6.79 7.25
CA PHE A 157 -9.47 -6.23 6.54
C PHE A 157 -9.02 -5.42 5.31
N TRP A 158 -8.08 -4.50 5.46
CA TRP A 158 -7.59 -3.69 4.35
C TRP A 158 -6.81 -4.51 3.30
N ARG A 159 -6.13 -5.59 3.70
CA ARG A 159 -5.49 -6.52 2.77
C ARG A 159 -6.52 -7.23 1.90
N TRP A 160 -7.55 -7.81 2.53
CA TRP A 160 -8.61 -8.52 1.82
C TRP A 160 -9.49 -7.60 0.97
N LEU A 161 -9.79 -6.40 1.48
CA LEU A 161 -10.50 -5.38 0.71
C LEU A 161 -9.67 -4.96 -0.51
N GLY A 162 -8.37 -4.71 -0.34
CA GLY A 162 -7.48 -4.39 -1.45
C GLY A 162 -7.47 -5.48 -2.53
N LEU A 163 -7.37 -6.76 -2.11
CA LEU A 163 -7.44 -7.89 -3.03
C LEU A 163 -8.79 -7.97 -3.76
N ALA A 164 -9.90 -7.81 -3.03
CA ALA A 164 -11.24 -7.83 -3.61
C ALA A 164 -11.44 -6.70 -4.63
N LEU A 165 -10.93 -5.49 -4.35
CA LEU A 165 -10.98 -4.36 -5.27
C LEU A 165 -10.12 -4.56 -6.52
N ILE A 166 -8.94 -5.18 -6.38
CA ILE A 166 -8.11 -5.55 -7.54
C ILE A 166 -8.86 -6.52 -8.46
N LEU A 167 -9.50 -7.54 -7.88
CA LEU A 167 -10.28 -8.53 -8.65
C LEU A 167 -11.54 -7.91 -9.28
N LEU A 168 -12.24 -7.05 -8.55
CA LEU A 168 -13.39 -6.31 -9.05
C LEU A 168 -13.01 -5.46 -10.26
N VAL A 169 -11.97 -4.62 -10.11
CA VAL A 169 -11.50 -3.73 -11.18
C VAL A 169 -10.95 -4.53 -12.37
N ALA A 170 -10.21 -5.62 -12.14
CA ALA A 170 -9.76 -6.52 -13.20
C ALA A 170 -10.93 -7.05 -14.03
N THR A 171 -11.94 -7.60 -13.35
CA THR A 171 -13.12 -8.20 -14.00
C THR A 171 -13.91 -7.15 -14.76
N ASP A 172 -14.08 -5.98 -14.17
CA ASP A 172 -14.78 -4.84 -14.76
C ASP A 172 -14.06 -4.32 -16.04
N ARG A 173 -12.74 -4.15 -16.00
CA ARG A 173 -11.94 -3.77 -17.18
C ARG A 173 -12.03 -4.80 -18.32
N TRP A 174 -12.04 -6.08 -17.96
CA TRP A 174 -12.19 -7.19 -18.91
C TRP A 174 -13.60 -7.21 -19.53
N LEU A 175 -14.64 -7.08 -18.71
CA LEU A 175 -16.05 -7.08 -19.12
C LEU A 175 -16.38 -5.94 -20.09
N LEU A 176 -15.77 -4.77 -19.89
CA LEU A 176 -15.95 -3.61 -20.77
C LEU A 176 -15.11 -3.64 -22.05
N HIS A 177 -14.40 -4.76 -22.31
CA HIS A 177 -13.43 -4.87 -23.40
C HIS A 177 -12.39 -3.74 -23.36
N ALA A 178 -12.09 -3.19 -22.18
CA ALA A 178 -11.14 -2.10 -22.05
C ALA A 178 -9.71 -2.62 -22.19
N HIS A 179 -9.45 -3.85 -21.75
CA HIS A 179 -8.13 -4.42 -21.62
C HIS A 179 -8.13 -5.92 -21.92
N TRP A 180 -7.05 -6.37 -22.56
CA TRP A 180 -6.71 -7.78 -22.66
C TRP A 180 -6.32 -8.34 -21.28
N VAL A 181 -6.44 -9.65 -21.07
CA VAL A 181 -6.05 -10.28 -19.79
C VAL A 181 -4.57 -10.01 -19.47
N SER A 182 -3.70 -10.03 -20.47
CA SER A 182 -2.28 -9.70 -20.29
C SER A 182 -2.03 -8.25 -19.85
N ASP A 183 -2.88 -7.29 -20.23
CA ASP A 183 -2.79 -5.90 -19.77
C ASP A 183 -3.10 -5.77 -18.28
N LEU A 184 -4.05 -6.58 -17.79
CA LEU A 184 -4.46 -6.58 -16.39
C LEU A 184 -3.33 -7.12 -15.51
N VAL A 185 -2.74 -8.24 -15.91
CA VAL A 185 -1.57 -8.82 -15.22
C VAL A 185 -0.38 -7.87 -15.30
N GLY A 186 -0.12 -7.25 -16.46
CA GLY A 186 0.91 -6.23 -16.61
C GLY A 186 0.71 -5.03 -15.67
N GLY A 187 -0.54 -4.57 -15.54
CA GLY A 187 -0.90 -3.50 -14.61
C GLY A 187 -0.69 -3.89 -13.15
N ILE A 188 -1.02 -5.13 -12.77
CA ILE A 188 -0.79 -5.64 -11.41
C ILE A 188 0.71 -5.69 -11.09
N LEU A 189 1.51 -6.24 -12.00
CA LEU A 189 2.95 -6.36 -11.83
C LEU A 189 3.63 -4.99 -11.76
N PHE A 190 3.24 -4.06 -12.64
CA PHE A 190 3.81 -2.71 -12.66
C PHE A 190 3.39 -1.86 -11.45
N GLY A 191 2.12 -1.93 -11.05
CA GLY A 191 1.64 -1.28 -9.82
C GLY A 191 2.34 -1.84 -8.57
N GLY A 192 2.51 -3.17 -8.49
CA GLY A 192 3.27 -3.82 -7.42
C GLY A 192 4.74 -3.39 -7.40
N PHE A 193 5.38 -3.31 -8.56
CA PHE A 193 6.77 -2.87 -8.70
C PHE A 193 6.95 -1.42 -8.24
N THR A 194 6.18 -0.49 -8.80
CA THR A 194 6.33 0.95 -8.51
C THR A 194 5.99 1.29 -7.05
N ALA A 195 4.93 0.70 -6.50
CA ALA A 195 4.57 0.90 -5.10
C ALA A 195 5.62 0.32 -4.13
N SER A 196 6.06 -0.93 -4.35
CA SER A 196 7.08 -1.55 -3.49
C SER A 196 8.42 -0.83 -3.59
N LEU A 197 8.82 -0.38 -4.79
CA LEU A 197 10.03 0.42 -5.01
C LEU A 197 9.95 1.74 -4.24
N ALA A 198 8.86 2.49 -4.40
CA ALA A 198 8.64 3.77 -3.73
C ALA A 198 8.72 3.63 -2.21
N LEU A 199 8.02 2.64 -1.65
CA LEU A 199 7.97 2.38 -0.21
C LEU A 199 9.34 1.91 0.33
N SER A 200 10.09 1.12 -0.45
CA SER A 200 11.44 0.68 -0.09
C SER A 200 12.44 1.84 -0.12
N VAL A 201 12.43 2.66 -1.17
CA VAL A 201 13.29 3.84 -1.31
C VAL A 201 13.02 4.85 -0.20
N ALA A 202 11.75 5.08 0.12
CA ALA A 202 11.34 5.95 1.21
C ALA A 202 11.56 5.35 2.60
N ARG A 203 12.08 4.11 2.69
CA ARG A 203 12.33 3.37 3.94
C ARG A 203 11.09 3.33 4.84
N VAL A 204 9.94 3.01 4.25
CA VAL A 204 8.70 2.73 4.98
C VAL A 204 8.84 1.34 5.60
N HIS A 205 8.99 1.31 6.93
CA HIS A 205 9.20 0.07 7.66
C HIS A 205 7.87 -0.67 7.85
N MET A 206 7.54 -1.58 6.93
CA MET A 206 6.41 -2.52 7.09
C MET A 206 6.81 -3.75 7.91
N GLN A 207 7.46 -3.57 9.06
CA GLN A 207 7.72 -4.68 9.97
C GLN A 207 6.48 -4.82 10.88
N PRO A 208 5.61 -5.83 10.70
CA PRO A 208 4.81 -6.27 11.82
C PRO A 208 5.81 -6.73 12.88
N GLU A 209 5.91 -6.02 14.00
CA GLU A 209 6.63 -6.49 15.17
C GLU A 209 5.99 -7.83 15.56
N ARG A 210 6.55 -8.95 15.06
CA ARG A 210 6.26 -10.25 15.63
C ARG A 210 6.89 -10.19 17.01
N PRO A 211 6.11 -10.30 18.11
CA PRO A 211 6.71 -10.39 19.43
C PRO A 211 7.68 -11.56 19.38
N THR A 212 8.97 -11.27 19.60
CA THR A 212 10.00 -12.30 19.57
C THR A 212 9.66 -13.35 20.62
N ARG A 213 10.10 -14.60 20.46
CA ARG A 213 9.91 -15.62 21.51
C ARG A 213 10.43 -15.12 22.87
N ALA A 214 11.50 -14.31 22.85
CA ALA A 214 12.01 -13.60 24.02
C ALA A 214 11.01 -12.59 24.62
N ALA A 215 10.32 -11.80 23.80
CA ALA A 215 9.28 -10.88 24.23
C ALA A 215 8.03 -11.61 24.78
N VAL A 216 7.62 -12.72 24.15
CA VAL A 216 6.54 -13.61 24.64
C VAL A 216 6.92 -14.25 25.98
N LEU A 217 8.18 -14.65 26.15
CA LEU A 217 8.70 -15.17 27.42
C LEU A 217 8.85 -14.08 28.48
N ALA A 218 9.31 -12.88 28.10
CA ALA A 218 9.40 -11.73 29.01
C ALA A 218 8.01 -11.30 29.50
N ALA A 219 6.98 -11.37 28.65
CA ALA A 219 5.59 -11.10 29.03
C ALA A 219 5.04 -12.11 30.05
N ARG A 220 5.65 -13.29 30.22
CA ARG A 220 5.27 -14.25 31.27
C ARG A 220 5.83 -13.89 32.65
N THR A 221 6.90 -13.09 32.72
CA THR A 221 7.49 -12.60 33.98
C THR A 221 7.78 -11.11 33.82
N PRO A 222 6.75 -10.25 33.94
CA PRO A 222 6.87 -8.85 33.59
C PRO A 222 7.90 -8.14 34.49
N LYS A 223 8.86 -7.45 33.87
CA LYS A 223 9.83 -6.60 34.57
C LYS A 223 9.25 -5.20 34.73
N ARG A 224 9.56 -4.50 35.81
CA ARG A 224 9.13 -3.10 35.99
C ARG A 224 10.07 -2.16 35.22
N CYS A 225 9.51 -1.17 34.53
CA CYS A 225 10.28 -0.05 33.99
C CYS A 225 9.67 1.27 34.44
N ALA A 226 10.51 2.19 34.94
CA ALA A 226 10.09 3.55 35.23
C ALA A 226 10.29 4.43 33.99
N ILE A 227 9.27 5.21 33.65
CA ILE A 227 9.29 6.18 32.56
C ILE A 227 9.20 7.56 33.19
N VAL A 228 10.35 8.23 33.27
CA VAL A 228 10.43 9.61 33.76
C VAL A 228 10.18 10.55 32.59
N VAL A 229 9.15 11.41 32.70
CA VAL A 229 8.67 12.18 31.56
C VAL A 229 8.15 13.55 31.97
N ASN A 230 8.44 14.55 31.13
CA ASN A 230 7.89 15.89 31.28
C ASN A 230 6.61 16.02 30.44
N PRO A 231 5.41 16.07 31.06
CA PRO A 231 4.15 16.11 30.30
C PRO A 231 4.02 17.38 29.45
N THR A 232 4.62 18.50 29.86
CA THR A 232 4.57 19.77 29.09
C THR A 232 5.34 19.71 27.78
N LYS A 233 6.24 18.73 27.60
CA LYS A 233 6.99 18.49 26.37
C LYS A 233 6.26 17.54 25.41
N ILE A 234 5.10 17.02 25.81
CA ILE A 234 4.32 16.04 25.05
C ILE A 234 2.97 16.65 24.64
N PRO A 235 2.77 16.97 23.35
CA PRO A 235 1.55 17.63 22.87
C PRO A 235 0.26 16.82 23.05
N ASP A 236 0.36 15.49 23.03
CA ASP A 236 -0.76 14.57 23.21
C ASP A 236 -0.36 13.47 24.21
N TRP A 237 -0.58 13.78 25.49
CA TRP A 237 -0.20 12.92 26.61
C TRP A 237 -0.91 11.57 26.59
N ALA A 238 -2.21 11.56 26.26
CA ALA A 238 -3.00 10.34 26.23
C ALA A 238 -2.54 9.38 25.12
N ALA A 239 -2.25 9.89 23.92
CA ALA A 239 -1.71 9.08 22.84
C ALA A 239 -0.31 8.55 23.15
N PHE A 240 0.58 9.39 23.70
CA PHE A 240 1.92 8.98 24.11
C PHE A 240 1.88 7.85 25.14
N ARG A 241 1.10 8.03 26.22
CA ARG A 241 0.96 7.04 27.29
C ARG A 241 0.46 5.70 26.75
N ARG A 242 -0.59 5.73 25.92
CA ARG A 242 -1.12 4.51 25.28
C ARG A 242 -0.08 3.79 24.43
N HIS A 243 0.71 4.54 23.66
CA HIS A 243 1.75 3.97 22.79
C HIS A 243 2.86 3.30 23.60
N VAL A 244 3.34 3.97 24.64
CA VAL A 244 4.38 3.44 25.53
C VAL A 244 3.87 2.24 26.32
N GLU A 245 2.62 2.24 26.79
CA GLU A 245 2.03 1.10 27.48
C GLU A 245 1.92 -0.14 26.59
N VAL A 246 1.54 0.04 25.31
CA VAL A 246 1.51 -1.05 24.32
C VAL A 246 2.92 -1.58 24.08
N ASP A 247 3.88 -0.72 23.76
CA ASP A 247 5.27 -1.13 23.50
C ASP A 247 5.89 -1.84 24.73
N CYS A 248 5.64 -1.35 25.95
CA CYS A 248 6.11 -1.99 27.18
C CYS A 248 5.52 -3.39 27.35
N ARG A 249 4.19 -3.53 27.23
CA ARG A 249 3.51 -4.83 27.37
C ARG A 249 4.00 -5.84 26.32
N GLU A 250 4.15 -5.39 25.07
CA GLU A 250 4.65 -6.24 23.98
C GLU A 250 6.06 -6.76 24.25
N ASN A 251 6.88 -6.02 25.01
CA ASN A 251 8.24 -6.39 25.38
C ASN A 251 8.39 -6.97 26.78
N GLY A 252 7.28 -7.28 27.47
CA GLY A 252 7.30 -7.88 28.80
C GLY A 252 7.68 -6.93 29.94
N TRP A 253 7.35 -5.65 29.79
CA TRP A 253 7.55 -4.62 30.80
C TRP A 253 6.22 -4.09 31.34
N THR A 254 6.18 -3.82 32.65
CA THR A 254 5.11 -3.07 33.31
C THR A 254 5.59 -1.63 33.51
N PRO A 255 5.04 -0.65 32.77
CA PRO A 255 5.45 0.73 32.87
C PRO A 255 4.92 1.39 34.15
N MET A 256 5.78 2.19 34.78
CA MET A 256 5.45 3.11 35.86
C MET A 256 5.80 4.52 35.40
N PHE A 257 4.80 5.37 35.19
CA PHE A 257 5.02 6.74 34.74
C PHE A 257 5.31 7.64 35.94
N LEU A 258 6.40 8.40 35.84
CA LEU A 258 6.82 9.39 36.82
C LEU A 258 6.93 10.74 36.11
N GLU A 259 6.00 11.62 36.41
CA GLU A 259 5.95 12.94 35.78
C GLU A 259 6.94 13.89 36.49
N THR A 260 7.76 14.60 35.71
CA THR A 260 8.68 15.63 36.24
C THR A 260 7.94 16.94 36.49
N SER A 261 8.37 17.70 37.50
CA SER A 261 7.88 19.06 37.75
C SER A 261 8.95 20.12 37.42
N PRO A 262 8.60 21.41 37.36
CA PRO A 262 9.60 22.48 37.24
C PRO A 262 10.63 22.48 38.38
N ASP A 263 10.20 22.11 39.59
CA ASP A 263 11.03 22.08 40.80
C ASP A 263 11.89 20.81 40.93
N ASP A 264 11.51 19.74 40.24
CA ASP A 264 12.29 18.51 40.13
C ASP A 264 12.26 17.97 38.69
N PRO A 265 13.29 18.29 37.89
CA PRO A 265 13.36 17.89 36.48
C PRO A 265 13.68 16.39 36.29
N GLY A 266 13.72 15.58 37.36
CA GLY A 266 13.78 14.11 37.25
C GLY A 266 14.65 13.40 38.29
N ARG A 267 15.27 14.10 39.25
CA ARG A 267 16.15 13.49 40.26
C ARG A 267 15.37 12.68 41.29
N GLY A 268 14.25 13.19 41.79
CA GLY A 268 13.36 12.48 42.72
C GLY A 268 12.67 11.30 42.05
N MET A 269 12.21 11.48 40.81
CA MET A 269 11.62 10.41 40.00
C MET A 269 12.62 9.28 39.75
N THR A 270 13.89 9.59 39.51
CA THR A 270 14.94 8.56 39.33
C THR A 270 15.20 7.79 40.62
N ARG A 271 15.15 8.43 41.80
CA ARG A 271 15.26 7.71 43.09
C ARG A 271 14.04 6.84 43.39
N ALA A 272 12.84 7.32 43.07
CA ALA A 272 11.60 6.57 43.25
C ALA A 272 11.46 5.36 42.29
N ALA A 273 12.29 5.32 41.24
CA ALA A 273 12.33 4.27 40.25
C ALA A 273 13.21 3.06 40.62
N LEU A 274 14.14 3.23 41.57
CA LEU A 274 15.07 2.19 42.06
C LEU A 274 14.46 1.41 43.22
#